data_AF-A0A6C0JXB6-F1
#
_entry.id   AF-A0A6C0JXB6-F1
#
_cell.length_a   1.000
_cell.length_b   1.000
_cell.length_c   1.000
_cell.angle_alpha   90.00
_cell.angle_beta   90.00
_cell.angle_gamma   90.00
#
_symmetry.space_group_name_H-M   'P 1'
#
loop_
_entity.id
_entity.type
_entity.pdbx_description
1 polymer ?
#
loop_
_entity_poly.entity_id
_entity_poly.type
_entity_poly.pdbx_seq_one_letter_code
_entity_poly.pdbx_strand_id
1 'polypeptide(L)'
;MFMANQYITVENQTLLWKTIQRSPQFVNNTVSINREQWFSSIIKQFYENIKSPKMSMAELKTLNQQTIAYMVGDLKRIESMHIIPPTSPPPTSMNQLSFETPQTRMSMYNDQFNARQQEYTNMVKPPAPPIANFSEKVEDDAITNMDELLQQQMKQREYDIAQMRPPLPPISTVAEHVVSPKPSPIANSDVMAAIQELTKQLGELREEVKSLNARTFGVTNPNSVEIIEEPGVES
;
A
#
# COMPACT_ATOMS: atom_id res chain seq x y z
N MET A 1 6.19 41.90 22.58
CA MET A 1 6.25 40.43 22.47
C MET A 1 7.71 40.02 22.28
N PHE A 2 8.27 39.26 23.22
CA PHE A 2 9.71 38.91 23.26
C PHE A 2 10.00 37.76 22.28
N MET A 3 10.93 37.97 21.36
CA MET A 3 11.14 37.09 20.19
C MET A 3 12.17 35.96 20.45
N ALA A 4 12.83 35.88 21.61
CA ALA A 4 13.57 34.70 22.06
C ALA A 4 12.65 33.54 22.47
N ASN A 5 11.38 33.84 22.78
CA ASN A 5 10.38 32.81 23.03
C ASN A 5 10.05 31.97 21.80
N GLN A 6 10.37 32.42 20.57
CA GLN A 6 9.94 31.71 19.37
C GLN A 6 10.54 30.30 19.27
N TYR A 7 11.77 30.11 19.77
CA TYR A 7 12.41 28.80 19.80
C TYR A 7 11.69 27.82 20.73
N ILE A 8 11.26 28.29 21.92
CA ILE A 8 10.57 27.49 22.92
C ILE A 8 9.05 27.43 22.74
N THR A 9 8.50 28.01 21.67
CA THR A 9 7.06 27.86 21.39
C THR A 9 6.71 26.39 21.21
N VAL A 10 5.51 25.99 21.67
CA VAL A 10 5.01 24.62 21.53
C VAL A 10 4.99 24.20 20.06
N GLU A 11 4.62 25.11 19.16
CA GLU A 11 4.60 24.87 17.71
C GLU A 11 5.99 24.55 17.16
N ASN A 12 7.00 25.37 17.47
CA ASN A 12 8.37 25.15 17.00
C ASN A 12 8.96 23.86 17.57
N GLN A 13 8.77 23.60 18.86
CA GLN A 13 9.24 22.36 19.48
C GLN A 13 8.55 21.12 18.89
N THR A 14 7.25 21.22 18.61
CA THR A 14 6.50 20.14 17.92
C THR A 14 7.05 19.89 16.52
N LEU A 15 7.40 20.95 15.78
CA LEU A 15 8.05 20.82 14.47
C LEU A 15 9.40 20.11 14.59
N LEU A 16 10.26 20.53 15.53
CA LEU A 16 11.57 19.92 15.75
C LEU A 16 11.44 18.44 16.12
N TRP A 17 10.53 18.12 17.04
CA TRP A 17 10.23 16.76 17.45
C TRP A 17 9.76 15.89 16.28
N LYS A 18 8.77 16.35 15.51
CA LYS A 18 8.30 15.63 14.31
C LYS A 18 9.39 15.45 13.26
N THR A 19 10.30 16.41 13.15
CA THR A 19 11.40 16.36 12.19
C THR A 19 12.42 15.29 12.58
N ILE A 20 12.84 15.26 13.85
CA ILE A 20 13.81 14.26 14.31
C ILE A 20 13.22 12.84 14.33
N GLN A 21 11.92 12.70 14.62
CA GLN A 21 11.22 11.41 14.58
C GLN A 21 11.25 10.74 13.19
N ARG A 22 11.37 11.52 12.11
CA ARG A 22 11.49 10.99 10.74
C ARG A 22 12.91 10.59 10.38
N SER A 23 13.90 10.90 11.22
CA SER A 23 15.30 10.55 10.96
C SER A 23 15.49 9.04 11.10
N PRO A 24 16.15 8.36 10.13
CA PRO A 24 16.45 6.93 10.24
C PRO A 24 17.25 6.59 11.50
N GLN A 25 18.11 7.52 11.93
CA GLN A 25 18.94 7.41 13.13
C GLN A 25 18.13 7.45 14.44
N PHE A 26 16.90 7.92 14.39
CA PHE A 26 15.98 7.97 15.53
C PHE A 26 15.01 6.78 15.51
N VAL A 27 14.56 6.37 14.31
CA VAL A 27 13.65 5.22 14.12
C VAL A 27 14.37 3.90 14.38
N ASN A 28 15.55 3.73 13.80
CA ASN A 28 16.31 2.49 13.87
C ASN A 28 17.17 2.38 15.14
N ASN A 29 17.14 3.42 15.99
CA ASN A 29 17.92 3.42 17.22
C ASN A 29 17.40 2.35 18.17
N THR A 30 18.22 1.31 18.38
CA THR A 30 17.96 0.20 19.29
C THR A 30 18.24 0.55 20.74
N VAL A 31 18.87 1.70 21.01
CA VAL A 31 19.22 2.13 22.36
C VAL A 31 17.97 2.63 23.09
N SER A 32 17.74 2.08 24.28
CA SER A 32 16.65 2.44 25.20
C SER A 32 16.88 3.79 25.89
N ILE A 33 17.08 4.86 25.11
CA ILE A 33 17.10 6.21 25.64
C ILE A 33 15.66 6.69 25.91
N ASN A 34 15.49 7.44 27.00
CA ASN A 34 14.28 8.24 27.18
C ASN A 34 14.32 9.40 26.18
N ARG A 35 13.58 9.25 25.08
CA ARG A 35 13.64 10.14 23.92
C ARG A 35 13.15 11.55 24.25
N GLU A 36 12.15 11.66 25.11
CA GLU A 36 11.55 12.92 25.54
C GLU A 36 12.51 13.71 26.45
N GLN A 37 13.15 13.03 27.41
CA GLN A 37 14.15 13.65 28.27
C GLN A 37 15.40 14.06 27.48
N TRP A 38 15.85 13.20 26.56
CA TRP A 38 16.95 13.50 25.65
C TRP A 38 16.65 14.72 24.78
N PHE A 39 15.48 14.77 24.16
CA PHE A 39 15.09 15.93 23.36
C PHE A 39 15.04 17.21 24.21
N SER A 40 14.41 17.12 25.40
CA SER A 40 14.30 18.25 26.31
C SER A 40 15.66 18.78 26.78
N SER A 41 16.65 17.90 27.00
CA SER A 41 17.99 18.32 27.40
C SER A 41 18.70 19.08 26.27
N ILE A 42 18.56 18.64 25.02
CA ILE A 42 19.13 19.34 23.86
C ILE A 42 18.45 20.70 23.66
N ILE A 43 17.12 20.77 23.73
CA ILE A 43 16.39 22.04 23.61
C ILE A 43 16.84 23.02 24.69
N LYS A 44 16.99 22.55 25.94
CA LYS A 44 17.49 23.37 27.05
C LYS A 44 18.90 23.90 26.76
N GLN A 45 19.81 23.05 26.31
CA GLN A 45 21.18 23.45 25.96
C GLN A 45 21.18 24.52 24.87
N PHE A 46 20.41 24.35 23.80
CA PHE A 46 20.34 25.35 22.72
C PHE A 46 19.70 26.65 23.20
N TYR A 47 18.66 26.57 24.05
CA TYR A 47 18.00 27.75 24.61
C TYR A 47 18.92 28.58 25.51
N GLU A 48 19.70 27.93 26.38
CA GLU A 48 20.68 28.61 27.25
C GLU A 48 21.76 29.37 26.45
N ASN A 49 22.03 28.93 25.21
CA ASN A 49 22.97 29.58 24.32
C ASN A 49 22.38 30.76 23.52
N ILE A 50 21.08 31.02 23.61
CA ILE A 50 20.44 32.15 22.93
C ILE A 50 20.75 33.45 23.67
N LYS A 51 21.73 34.21 23.16
CA LYS A 51 22.17 35.47 23.76
C LYS A 51 21.22 36.65 23.50
N SER A 52 20.40 36.55 22.45
CA SER A 52 19.58 37.67 21.96
C SER A 52 18.09 37.47 22.25
N PRO A 53 17.45 38.35 23.04
CA PRO A 53 16.01 38.31 23.36
C PRO A 53 15.08 38.50 22.16
N LYS A 54 15.62 38.92 21.01
CA LYS A 54 14.88 39.02 19.76
C LYS A 54 15.64 38.32 18.64
N MET A 55 15.15 37.16 18.24
CA MET A 55 15.70 36.38 17.14
C MET A 55 14.82 36.55 15.90
N SER A 56 15.44 36.88 14.78
CA SER A 56 14.81 36.95 13.46
C SER A 56 14.30 35.57 13.03
N MET A 57 13.31 35.54 12.12
CA MET A 57 12.83 34.29 11.54
C MET A 57 13.94 33.52 10.82
N ALA A 58 14.87 34.23 10.18
CA ALA A 58 16.03 33.62 9.54
C ALA A 58 16.97 32.96 10.56
N GLU A 59 17.23 33.64 11.67
CA GLU A 59 18.06 33.13 12.76
C GLU A 59 17.39 31.94 13.46
N LEU A 60 16.06 31.97 13.65
CA LEU A 60 15.29 30.84 14.18
C LEU A 60 15.40 29.61 13.29
N LYS A 61 15.29 29.79 11.97
CA LYS A 61 15.46 28.70 11.02
C LYS A 61 16.87 28.11 11.10
N THR A 62 17.89 28.96 11.15
CA THR A 62 19.29 28.53 11.33
C THR A 62 19.47 27.76 12.64
N LEU A 63 18.91 28.26 13.75
CA LEU A 63 19.00 27.60 15.05
C LEU A 63 18.30 26.23 15.04
N ASN A 64 17.12 26.15 14.41
CA ASN A 64 16.40 24.89 14.24
C ASN A 64 17.22 23.88 13.42
N GLN A 65 17.84 24.31 12.32
CA GLN A 65 18.71 23.46 11.51
C GLN A 65 19.91 22.95 12.32
N GLN A 66 20.56 23.83 13.08
CA GLN A 66 21.69 23.47 13.95
C GLN A 66 21.26 22.49 15.04
N THR A 67 20.09 22.70 15.64
CA THR A 67 19.51 21.82 16.65
C THR A 67 19.30 20.41 16.08
N ILE A 68 18.66 20.29 14.92
CA ILE A 68 18.41 19.00 14.27
C ILE A 68 19.72 18.32 13.85
N ALA A 69 20.67 19.07 13.28
CA ALA A 69 21.98 18.54 12.91
C ALA A 69 22.72 17.97 14.12
N TYR A 70 22.67 18.68 15.26
CA TYR A 70 23.23 18.21 16.51
C TYR A 70 22.52 16.94 16.99
N MET A 71 21.19 16.93 17.04
CA MET A 71 20.38 15.76 17.43
C MET A 71 20.76 14.51 16.62
N VAL A 72 20.89 14.63 15.29
CA VAL A 72 21.26 13.51 14.43
C VAL A 72 22.68 13.01 14.71
N GLY A 73 23.64 13.94 14.91
CA GLY A 73 25.01 13.57 15.28
C GLY A 73 25.09 12.91 16.66
N ASP A 74 24.28 13.37 17.61
CA ASP A 74 24.18 12.83 18.96
C ASP A 74 23.66 11.39 18.95
N LEU A 75 22.59 11.12 18.19
CA LEU A 75 22.04 9.77 18.02
C LEU A 75 23.06 8.79 17.42
N LYS A 76 23.81 9.22 16.39
CA LYS A 76 24.90 8.43 15.80
C LYS A 76 25.98 8.09 16.83
N ARG A 77 26.32 9.05 17.69
CA ARG A 77 27.30 8.84 18.76
C ARG A 77 26.77 7.83 19.78
N ILE A 78 25.52 7.98 20.22
CA ILE A 78 24.88 7.06 21.17
C ILE A 78 24.86 5.63 20.61
N GLU A 79 24.47 5.46 19.35
CA GLU A 79 24.49 4.15 18.68
C GLU A 79 25.90 3.56 18.68
N SER A 80 26.91 4.35 18.30
CA SER A 80 28.31 3.89 18.28
C SER A 80 28.86 3.45 19.65
N MET A 81 28.36 4.02 20.76
CA MET A 81 28.78 3.63 22.12
C MET A 81 28.17 2.29 22.58
N HIS A 82 27.09 1.83 21.95
CA HIS A 82 26.36 0.63 22.38
C HIS A 82 26.83 -0.67 21.68
N ILE A 83 27.63 -0.59 20.60
CA ILE A 83 28.08 -1.77 19.83
C ILE A 83 29.32 -2.46 20.44
N ILE A 84 29.63 -2.24 21.72
CA ILE A 84 30.67 -3.02 22.43
C ILE A 84 29.96 -4.04 23.35
N PRO A 85 29.78 -5.31 22.94
CA PRO A 85 29.31 -6.35 23.85
C PRO A 85 30.41 -6.73 24.86
N PRO A 86 30.11 -6.85 26.16
CA PRO A 86 31.05 -7.35 27.16
C PRO A 86 30.98 -8.87 27.21
N THR A 87 31.58 -9.56 26.24
CA THR A 87 31.72 -11.03 26.31
C THR A 87 33.07 -11.50 25.75
N SER A 88 34.14 -11.22 26.48
CA SER A 88 35.32 -12.10 26.56
C SER A 88 36.15 -11.73 27.80
N PRO A 89 36.77 -12.72 28.48
CA PRO A 89 37.62 -12.45 29.65
C PRO A 89 38.84 -11.60 29.24
N PRO A 90 39.38 -10.79 30.15
CA PRO A 90 40.35 -9.76 29.79
C PRO A 90 41.69 -10.40 29.39
N PRO A 91 42.24 -10.12 28.20
CA PRO A 91 43.68 -10.14 28.05
C PRO A 91 44.18 -8.86 28.71
N THR A 92 44.90 -9.03 29.82
CA THR A 92 45.82 -8.03 30.35
C THR A 92 46.59 -7.39 29.19
N SER A 93 46.33 -6.12 28.89
CA SER A 93 47.22 -5.29 28.09
C SER A 93 47.00 -3.83 28.46
N MET A 94 48.10 -3.25 28.90
CA MET A 94 48.26 -1.89 29.37
C MET A 94 47.78 -0.86 28.34
N ASN A 95 47.49 0.35 28.82
CA ASN A 95 47.49 1.60 28.06
C ASN A 95 48.38 1.53 26.80
N GLN A 96 47.77 1.42 25.62
CA GLN A 96 48.42 1.80 24.37
C GLN A 96 47.55 2.85 23.69
N LEU A 97 48.05 4.08 23.76
CA LEU A 97 47.79 5.13 22.79
C LEU A 97 48.07 4.54 21.40
N SER A 98 47.02 4.09 20.70
CA SER A 98 47.17 3.54 19.35
C SER A 98 47.56 4.66 18.40
N PHE A 99 48.84 4.72 18.05
CA PHE A 99 49.27 5.44 16.86
C PHE A 99 48.67 4.73 15.65
N GLU A 100 47.66 5.34 15.02
CA GLU A 100 47.15 4.88 13.73
C GLU A 100 48.30 4.80 12.74
N THR A 101 48.64 3.59 12.31
CA THR A 101 49.61 3.40 11.24
C THR A 101 49.04 3.97 9.93
N PRO A 102 49.87 4.54 9.03
CA PRO A 102 49.42 5.07 7.73
C PRO A 102 48.59 4.07 6.92
N GLN A 103 48.83 2.77 7.11
CA GLN A 103 48.10 1.68 6.47
C GLN A 103 46.63 1.62 6.91
N THR A 104 46.34 1.86 8.20
CA THR A 104 44.98 1.86 8.74
C THR A 104 44.18 3.02 8.17
N ARG A 105 44.80 4.20 8.05
CA ARG A 105 44.17 5.36 7.41
C ARG A 105 43.89 5.14 5.93
N MET A 106 44.83 4.53 5.20
CA MET A 106 44.63 4.22 3.78
C MET A 106 43.46 3.27 3.56
N SER A 107 43.28 2.25 4.41
CA SER A 107 42.12 1.35 4.35
C SER A 107 40.82 2.12 4.54
N MET A 108 40.73 2.99 5.55
CA MET A 108 39.53 3.78 5.82
C MET A 108 39.16 4.71 4.65
N TYR A 109 40.14 5.31 3.98
CA TYR A 109 39.88 6.12 2.78
C TYR A 109 39.37 5.27 1.61
N ASN A 110 39.91 4.07 1.43
CA ASN A 110 39.46 3.15 0.39
C ASN A 110 38.03 2.66 0.64
N ASP A 111 37.71 2.35 1.90
CA ASP A 111 36.36 1.93 2.31
C ASP A 111 35.34 3.06 2.10
N GLN A 112 35.69 4.30 2.48
CA GLN A 112 34.84 5.47 2.23
C GLN A 112 34.65 5.76 0.74
N PHE A 113 35.70 5.59 -0.08
CA PHE A 113 35.62 5.76 -1.52
C PHE A 113 34.67 4.73 -2.15
N ASN A 114 34.85 3.45 -1.81
CA ASN A 114 34.01 2.36 -2.30
C ASN A 114 32.55 2.53 -1.87
N ALA A 115 32.30 2.93 -0.62
CA ALA A 115 30.96 3.20 -0.12
C ALA A 115 30.25 4.31 -0.91
N ARG A 116 30.93 5.44 -1.16
CA ARG A 116 30.38 6.55 -1.96
C ARG A 116 30.13 6.12 -3.40
N GLN A 117 31.05 5.36 -4.00
CA GLN A 117 30.87 4.87 -5.37
C GLN A 117 29.63 3.98 -5.48
N GLN A 118 29.41 3.08 -4.52
CA GLN A 118 28.20 2.25 -4.47
C GLN A 118 26.93 3.09 -4.28
N GLU A 119 26.95 4.09 -3.41
CA GLU A 119 25.84 5.03 -3.20
C GLU A 119 25.45 5.74 -4.51
N TYR A 120 26.42 6.29 -5.24
CA TYR A 120 26.18 6.91 -6.55
C TYR A 120 25.61 5.92 -7.56
N THR A 121 26.15 4.70 -7.63
CA THR A 121 25.61 3.69 -8.55
C THR A 121 24.16 3.33 -8.21
N ASN A 122 23.78 3.34 -6.93
CA ASN A 122 22.43 3.00 -6.50
C ASN A 122 21.44 4.16 -6.67
N MET A 123 21.89 5.41 -6.54
CA MET A 123 21.05 6.58 -6.81
C MET A 123 20.79 6.82 -8.30
N VAL A 124 21.73 6.44 -9.17
CA VAL A 124 21.64 6.66 -10.62
C VAL A 124 20.99 5.47 -11.34
N LYS A 125 20.92 4.29 -10.71
CA LYS A 125 20.18 3.15 -11.26
C LYS A 125 18.69 3.51 -11.33
N PRO A 126 18.11 3.62 -12.54
CA PRO A 126 16.67 3.82 -12.65
C PRO A 126 15.96 2.61 -12.02
N PRO A 127 14.86 2.83 -11.28
CA PRO A 127 14.07 1.72 -10.77
C PRO A 127 13.62 0.85 -11.94
N ALA A 128 13.68 -0.47 -11.77
CA ALA A 128 13.16 -1.39 -12.76
C ALA A 128 11.69 -1.02 -13.04
N PRO A 129 11.26 -0.97 -14.31
CA PRO A 129 9.88 -0.64 -14.63
C PRO A 129 8.95 -1.62 -13.89
N PRO A 130 7.83 -1.14 -13.33
CA PRO A 130 6.83 -2.01 -12.75
C PRO A 130 6.43 -3.05 -13.79
N ILE A 131 6.40 -4.33 -13.41
CA ILE A 131 5.86 -5.38 -14.28
C ILE A 131 4.40 -5.00 -14.53
N ALA A 132 4.06 -4.76 -15.80
CA ALA A 132 2.72 -4.41 -16.20
C ALA A 132 1.76 -5.51 -15.74
N ASN A 133 0.92 -5.20 -14.76
CA ASN A 133 -0.16 -6.07 -14.34
C ASN A 133 -1.31 -5.87 -15.32
N PHE A 134 -1.42 -6.76 -16.30
CA PHE A 134 -2.49 -6.77 -17.30
C PHE A 134 -3.79 -7.40 -16.77
N SER A 135 -3.85 -7.82 -15.51
CA SER A 135 -5.14 -8.14 -14.89
C SER A 135 -5.88 -6.85 -14.60
N GLU A 136 -6.67 -6.41 -15.58
CA GLU A 136 -7.81 -5.56 -15.36
C GLU A 136 -8.62 -6.15 -14.21
N LYS A 137 -8.57 -5.50 -13.04
CA LYS A 137 -9.51 -5.80 -11.96
C LYS A 137 -10.85 -5.23 -12.38
N VAL A 138 -11.55 -5.96 -13.23
CA VAL A 138 -12.99 -5.78 -13.39
C VAL A 138 -13.57 -6.19 -12.05
N GLU A 139 -13.74 -5.23 -11.15
CA GLU A 139 -14.71 -5.38 -10.07
C GLU A 139 -16.05 -5.48 -10.80
N ASP A 140 -16.52 -6.73 -10.97
CA ASP A 140 -17.82 -7.08 -11.52
C ASP A 140 -18.88 -6.71 -10.47
N ASP A 141 -18.92 -5.41 -10.12
CA ASP A 141 -19.98 -4.83 -9.32
C ASP A 141 -21.23 -4.93 -10.18
N ALA A 142 -22.07 -5.93 -9.84
CA ALA A 142 -23.38 -6.09 -10.44
C ALA A 142 -24.06 -4.73 -10.49
N ILE A 143 -24.43 -4.26 -11.68
CA ILE A 143 -25.07 -2.95 -11.90
C ILE A 143 -26.30 -2.87 -10.99
N THR A 144 -26.16 -2.20 -9.85
CA THR A 144 -27.18 -2.15 -8.80
C THR A 144 -28.42 -1.39 -9.22
N ASN A 145 -28.30 -0.54 -10.26
CA ASN A 145 -29.33 0.38 -10.71
C ASN A 145 -29.95 0.01 -12.08
N MET A 146 -29.97 -1.28 -12.45
CA MET A 146 -30.63 -1.74 -13.69
C MET A 146 -32.10 -1.34 -13.77
N ASP A 147 -32.80 -1.38 -12.64
CA ASP A 147 -34.22 -1.02 -12.55
C ASP A 147 -34.45 0.47 -12.85
N GLU A 148 -33.57 1.34 -12.35
CA GLU A 148 -33.62 2.78 -12.59
C GLU A 148 -33.37 3.11 -14.07
N LEU A 149 -32.40 2.43 -14.69
CA LEU A 149 -32.09 2.56 -16.11
C LEU A 149 -33.28 2.11 -16.99
N LEU A 150 -33.91 0.99 -16.65
CA LEU A 150 -35.12 0.52 -17.34
C LEU A 150 -36.24 1.54 -17.25
N GLN A 151 -36.46 2.08 -16.05
CA GLN A 151 -37.52 3.05 -15.79
C GLN A 151 -37.31 4.36 -16.56
N GLN A 152 -36.06 4.82 -16.63
CA GLN A 152 -35.69 5.98 -17.43
C GLN A 152 -35.95 5.74 -18.93
N GLN A 153 -35.59 4.56 -19.44
CA GLN A 153 -35.84 4.20 -20.84
C GLN A 153 -37.34 4.08 -21.16
N MET A 154 -38.14 3.53 -20.25
CA MET A 154 -39.60 3.49 -20.40
C MET A 154 -40.19 4.89 -20.45
N LYS A 155 -39.78 5.76 -19.53
CA LYS A 155 -40.26 7.14 -19.47
C LYS A 155 -39.91 7.94 -20.72
N GLN A 156 -38.71 7.75 -21.27
CA GLN A 156 -38.30 8.37 -22.53
C GLN A 156 -39.22 7.91 -23.68
N ARG A 157 -39.49 6.61 -23.79
CA ARG A 157 -40.41 6.07 -24.81
C ARG A 157 -41.83 6.61 -24.66
N GLU A 158 -42.34 6.70 -23.44
CA GLU A 158 -43.68 7.24 -23.18
C GLU A 158 -43.76 8.73 -23.57
N TYR A 159 -42.72 9.50 -23.26
CA TYR A 159 -42.61 10.91 -23.66
C TYR A 159 -42.59 11.06 -25.19
N ASP A 160 -41.77 10.27 -25.88
CA ASP A 160 -41.63 10.33 -27.34
C ASP A 160 -42.95 9.90 -28.02
N ILE A 161 -43.63 8.86 -27.51
CA ILE A 161 -44.95 8.42 -28.00
C ILE A 161 -46.01 9.50 -27.76
N ALA A 162 -46.01 10.15 -26.59
CA ALA A 162 -46.94 11.22 -26.29
C ALA A 162 -46.74 12.43 -27.22
N GLN A 163 -45.49 12.76 -27.55
CA GLN A 163 -45.18 13.83 -28.51
C GLN A 163 -45.54 13.47 -29.96
N MET A 164 -45.41 12.20 -30.34
CA MET A 164 -45.72 11.75 -31.69
C MET A 164 -47.20 11.37 -31.90
N ARG A 165 -48.05 11.46 -30.87
CA ARG A 165 -49.48 11.19 -31.02
C ARG A 165 -50.13 12.32 -31.84
N PRO A 166 -50.58 12.06 -33.09
CA PRO A 166 -51.31 13.08 -33.83
C PRO A 166 -52.65 13.38 -33.11
N PRO A 167 -53.13 14.63 -33.14
CA PRO A 167 -54.41 14.97 -32.53
C PRO A 167 -55.52 14.17 -33.22
N LEU A 168 -56.34 13.48 -32.41
CA LEU A 168 -57.52 12.75 -32.90
C LEU A 168 -58.41 13.74 -33.69
N PRO A 169 -58.81 13.42 -34.93
CA PRO A 169 -59.74 14.27 -35.66
C PRO A 169 -61.10 14.29 -34.95
N PRO A 170 -61.83 15.44 -34.98
CA PRO A 170 -63.13 15.55 -34.35
C PRO A 170 -64.14 14.62 -35.03
N ILE A 171 -64.90 13.91 -34.20
CA ILE A 171 -65.93 12.95 -34.59
C ILE A 171 -67.01 13.67 -35.42
N SER A 172 -67.26 13.18 -36.64
CA SER A 172 -68.52 13.43 -37.36
C SER A 172 -69.05 12.10 -37.92
N THR A 173 -70.31 11.87 -37.57
CA THR A 173 -71.20 10.73 -37.82
C THR A 173 -71.35 10.35 -39.29
N VAL A 174 -71.17 9.06 -39.66
CA VAL A 174 -72.09 8.22 -40.48
C VAL A 174 -71.78 6.73 -40.21
N ALA A 175 -72.82 5.89 -40.27
CA ALA A 175 -72.93 4.50 -39.81
C ALA A 175 -72.19 3.40 -40.60
N GLU A 176 -71.97 2.28 -39.88
CA GLU A 176 -71.89 0.87 -40.29
C GLU A 176 -71.08 0.47 -41.54
N HIS A 177 -69.90 -0.14 -41.30
CA HIS A 177 -69.70 -1.53 -41.72
C HIS A 177 -68.65 -2.23 -40.84
N VAL A 178 -69.08 -3.25 -40.11
CA VAL A 178 -68.26 -4.18 -39.34
C VAL A 178 -67.53 -5.11 -40.29
N VAL A 179 -66.19 -5.10 -40.28
CA VAL A 179 -65.38 -6.28 -40.63
C VAL A 179 -64.25 -6.40 -39.62
N SER A 180 -64.42 -7.30 -38.65
CA SER A 180 -63.26 -7.98 -38.08
C SER A 180 -62.65 -8.88 -39.16
N PRO A 181 -61.33 -9.10 -39.10
CA PRO A 181 -60.94 -10.47 -38.84
C PRO A 181 -59.95 -10.62 -37.68
N LYS A 182 -60.23 -11.71 -36.97
CA LYS A 182 -59.53 -12.48 -35.94
C LYS A 182 -58.01 -12.65 -36.17
N PRO A 183 -57.20 -12.88 -35.12
CA PRO A 183 -55.73 -12.93 -35.20
C PRO A 183 -55.23 -14.19 -35.89
N SER A 184 -54.14 -14.07 -36.65
CA SER A 184 -53.42 -15.19 -37.25
C SER A 184 -52.27 -15.63 -36.33
N PRO A 185 -52.14 -16.94 -36.02
CA PRO A 185 -51.11 -17.50 -35.13
C PRO A 185 -49.89 -18.02 -35.91
N ILE A 186 -48.73 -17.36 -35.84
CA ILE A 186 -47.47 -17.81 -36.47
C ILE A 186 -46.32 -17.19 -35.66
N ALA A 187 -45.32 -17.84 -35.06
CA ALA A 187 -44.88 -19.24 -35.04
C ALA A 187 -44.27 -19.56 -33.65
N ASN A 188 -44.95 -20.37 -32.84
CA ASN A 188 -44.46 -20.80 -31.51
C ASN A 188 -43.53 -22.04 -31.57
N SER A 189 -43.34 -22.63 -32.76
CA SER A 189 -42.55 -23.85 -32.96
C SER A 189 -41.05 -23.59 -32.84
N ASP A 190 -40.56 -22.50 -33.46
CA ASP A 190 -39.12 -22.19 -33.48
C ASP A 190 -38.63 -21.75 -32.10
N VAL A 191 -39.49 -21.05 -31.34
CA VAL A 191 -39.18 -20.64 -29.96
C VAL A 191 -39.15 -21.85 -29.03
N MET A 192 -40.07 -22.80 -29.16
CA MET A 192 -40.06 -24.03 -28.35
C MET A 192 -38.88 -24.94 -28.68
N ALA A 193 -38.50 -25.05 -29.96
CA ALA A 193 -37.31 -25.78 -30.39
C ALA A 193 -36.03 -25.15 -29.82
N ALA A 194 -35.93 -23.81 -29.86
CA ALA A 194 -34.80 -23.09 -29.25
C ALA A 194 -34.73 -23.28 -27.73
N ILE A 195 -35.87 -23.27 -27.03
CA ILE A 195 -35.92 -23.53 -25.58
C ILE A 195 -35.48 -24.97 -25.25
N GLN A 196 -35.91 -25.95 -26.03
CA GLN A 196 -35.50 -27.35 -25.84
C GLN A 196 -34.01 -27.55 -26.09
N GLU A 197 -33.46 -26.92 -27.12
CA GLU A 197 -32.03 -26.98 -27.44
C GLU A 197 -31.18 -26.32 -26.36
N LEU A 198 -31.58 -25.14 -25.85
CA LEU A 198 -30.92 -24.48 -24.72
C LEU A 198 -30.96 -25.32 -23.44
N THR A 199 -32.09 -25.98 -23.18
CA THR A 199 -32.23 -26.87 -22.01
C THR A 199 -31.29 -28.07 -22.10
N LYS A 200 -31.12 -28.63 -23.31
CA LYS A 200 -30.20 -29.73 -23.57
C LYS A 200 -28.74 -29.30 -23.37
N GLN A 201 -28.34 -28.16 -23.92
CA GLN A 201 -26.97 -27.62 -23.78
C GLN A 201 -26.61 -27.35 -22.32
N LEU A 202 -27.54 -26.82 -21.51
CA LEU A 202 -27.34 -26.64 -20.07
C LEU A 202 -27.14 -27.97 -19.32
N GLY A 203 -27.84 -29.03 -19.73
CA GLY A 203 -27.67 -30.36 -19.15
C GLY A 203 -26.30 -30.97 -19.45
N GLU A 204 -25.84 -30.86 -20.69
CA GLU A 204 -24.52 -31.34 -21.12
C GLU A 204 -23.38 -30.61 -20.37
N LEU A 205 -23.47 -29.28 -20.28
CA LEU A 205 -22.48 -28.46 -19.57
C LEU A 205 -22.41 -28.82 -18.07
N ARG A 206 -23.56 -29.12 -17.45
CA ARG A 206 -23.60 -29.53 -16.04
C ARG A 206 -22.88 -30.86 -15.80
N GLU A 207 -23.04 -31.84 -16.69
CA GLU A 207 -22.33 -33.12 -16.57
C GLU A 207 -20.84 -32.98 -16.91
N GLU A 208 -20.47 -32.08 -17.82
CA GLU A 208 -19.06 -31.76 -18.09
C GLU A 208 -18.37 -31.17 -16.86
N VAL A 209 -18.98 -30.17 -16.21
CA VAL A 209 -18.47 -29.58 -14.95
C VAL A 209 -18.34 -30.65 -13.85
N LYS A 210 -19.30 -31.56 -13.74
CA LYS A 210 -19.25 -32.67 -12.77
C LYS A 210 -18.10 -33.63 -13.07
N SER A 211 -17.84 -33.92 -14.34
CA SER A 211 -16.73 -34.79 -14.77
C SER A 211 -15.36 -34.14 -14.53
N LEU A 212 -15.23 -32.84 -14.79
CA LEU A 212 -14.02 -32.06 -14.49
C LEU A 212 -13.74 -32.03 -12.99
N ASN A 213 -14.78 -31.82 -12.17
CA ASN A 213 -14.66 -31.82 -10.72
C ASN A 213 -14.25 -33.20 -10.16
N ALA A 214 -14.78 -34.29 -10.71
CA ALA A 214 -14.37 -35.64 -10.33
C ALA A 214 -12.89 -35.93 -10.69
N ARG A 215 -12.38 -35.29 -11.76
CA ARG A 215 -11.00 -35.45 -12.23
C ARG A 215 -10.00 -34.61 -11.43
N THR A 216 -10.41 -33.45 -10.93
CA THR A 216 -9.56 -32.55 -10.12
C THR A 216 -9.48 -32.94 -8.65
N PHE A 217 -10.50 -33.62 -8.09
CA PHE A 217 -10.55 -34.00 -6.67
C PHE A 217 -10.37 -35.50 -6.39
N GLY A 218 -10.10 -36.33 -7.41
CA GLY A 218 -10.00 -37.80 -7.29
C GLY A 218 -8.61 -38.39 -7.01
N VAL A 219 -7.57 -37.59 -6.73
CA VAL A 219 -6.23 -38.10 -6.33
C VAL A 219 -5.96 -37.77 -4.86
N THR A 220 -6.58 -38.52 -3.96
CA THR A 220 -6.08 -38.72 -2.59
C THR A 220 -5.90 -40.21 -2.40
N ASN A 221 -4.69 -40.71 -2.64
CA ASN A 221 -4.27 -42.06 -2.32
C ASN A 221 -4.11 -42.18 -0.79
N PRO A 222 -4.89 -43.00 -0.07
CA PRO A 222 -4.71 -43.24 1.35
C PRO A 222 -3.98 -44.58 1.54
N ASN A 223 -2.69 -44.66 1.18
CA ASN A 223 -1.84 -45.79 1.55
C ASN A 223 -0.34 -45.49 1.35
N SER A 224 0.19 -44.61 2.19
CA SER A 224 1.64 -44.56 2.45
C SER A 224 1.86 -44.18 3.91
N VAL A 225 1.64 -45.17 4.79
CA VAL A 225 2.25 -45.19 6.11
C VAL A 225 3.46 -46.11 5.97
N GLU A 226 4.62 -45.53 5.69
CA GLU A 226 5.90 -46.23 5.80
C GLU A 226 6.28 -46.20 7.28
N ILE A 227 6.01 -47.32 7.97
CA ILE A 227 6.42 -47.57 9.34
C ILE A 227 7.92 -47.87 9.31
N ILE A 228 8.71 -47.03 9.97
CA ILE A 228 10.12 -47.26 10.25
C ILE A 228 10.20 -48.31 11.37
N GLU A 229 10.50 -49.56 11.05
CA GLU A 229 10.95 -50.56 12.03
C GLU A 229 12.47 -50.42 12.24
N GLU A 230 12.87 -49.95 13.41
CA GLU A 230 14.17 -50.32 13.99
C GLU A 230 14.05 -51.70 14.65
N PRO A 231 15.03 -52.60 14.45
CA PRO A 231 15.32 -53.63 15.42
C PRO A 231 16.63 -53.33 16.15
N GLY A 232 16.50 -52.98 17.42
CA GLY A 232 17.58 -53.07 18.39
C GLY A 232 17.80 -54.52 18.84
N VAL A 233 19.08 -54.90 18.89
CA VAL A 233 19.79 -55.66 19.93
C VAL A 233 19.30 -57.06 20.32
N GLU A 234 20.14 -58.06 20.08
CA GLU A 234 20.58 -59.17 20.97
C GLU A 234 21.37 -60.18 20.09
N SER A 235 22.49 -60.81 20.46
CA SER A 235 23.22 -61.03 21.72
C SER A 235 24.72 -61.19 21.40
#